data_AF-A0A920HRV6-F1
#
_entry.id   AF-A0A920HRV6-F1
#
_cell.length_a   1.000
_cell.length_b   1.000
_cell.length_c   1.000
_cell.angle_alpha   90.00
_cell.angle_beta   90.00
_cell.angle_gamma   90.00
#
_symmetry.space_group_name_H-M   'P 1'
#
loop_
_entity.id
_entity.type
_entity.pdbx_description
1 polymer ?
#
loop_
_entity_poly.entity_id
_entity_poly.type
_entity_poly.pdbx_seq_one_letter_code
_entity_poly.pdbx_strand_id
1 'polypeptide(L)'
;MNVSTISARTGGSAGSSVYAASKAFVSGITRSLVSELSPHNVRINAISPGTIATKFHEQYSSPEKLENTRLKIPMKRLGTAADCVGPIIFYLQII
;
A
#
# COMPACT_ATOMS: atom_id res chain seq x y z
N MET A 1 -12.67 -0.57 2.41
CA MET A 1 -11.27 -0.09 2.63
C MET A 1 -10.34 -0.97 1.82
N ASN A 2 -9.48 -0.38 1.00
CA ASN A 2 -8.56 -1.10 0.12
C ASN A 2 -7.10 -0.94 0.57
N VAL A 3 -6.26 -1.93 0.27
CA VAL A 3 -4.81 -1.86 0.53
C VAL A 3 -4.05 -1.86 -0.79
N SER A 4 -3.55 -0.68 -1.15
CA SER A 4 -2.67 -0.45 -2.30
C SER A 4 -1.20 -0.67 -1.90
N THR A 5 -0.26 0.00 -2.57
CA THR A 5 1.18 -0.01 -2.27
C THR A 5 1.85 1.19 -2.94
N ILE A 6 2.99 1.62 -2.41
CA ILE A 6 3.84 2.63 -3.04
C ILE A 6 4.24 2.25 -4.48
N SER A 7 4.38 0.95 -4.78
CA SER A 7 4.69 0.45 -6.14
C SER A 7 3.63 0.82 -7.18
N ALA A 8 2.38 1.10 -6.76
CA ALA A 8 1.33 1.60 -7.64
C ALA A 8 1.65 2.98 -8.23
N ARG A 9 2.53 3.75 -7.57
CA ARG A 9 2.97 5.07 -8.01
C ARG A 9 4.37 5.06 -8.62
N THR A 10 5.26 4.24 -8.08
CA THR A 10 6.68 4.21 -8.51
C THR A 10 6.98 3.18 -9.60
N GLY A 11 6.03 2.29 -9.93
CA GLY A 11 6.25 1.15 -10.82
C GLY A 11 6.92 -0.06 -10.14
N GLY A 12 7.29 0.06 -8.87
CA GLY A 12 7.95 -1.01 -8.11
C GLY A 12 9.37 -1.31 -8.58
N SER A 13 9.91 -2.45 -8.15
CA SER A 13 11.22 -2.94 -8.63
C SER A 13 11.10 -3.71 -9.92
N ALA A 14 12.20 -3.90 -10.65
CA ALA A 14 12.27 -4.86 -11.75
C ALA A 14 11.68 -6.23 -11.33
N GLY A 15 10.90 -6.84 -12.23
CA GLY A 15 10.17 -8.08 -11.97
C GLY A 15 8.82 -7.93 -11.25
N SER A 16 8.43 -6.73 -10.81
CA SER A 16 7.16 -6.48 -10.11
C SER A 16 6.10 -5.75 -10.93
N SER A 17 6.26 -5.67 -12.26
CA SER A 17 5.38 -4.88 -13.15
C SER A 17 3.91 -5.25 -13.04
N VAL A 18 3.58 -6.56 -13.04
CA VAL A 18 2.19 -7.04 -12.91
C VAL A 18 1.62 -6.69 -11.53
N TYR A 19 2.42 -6.85 -10.47
CA TYR A 19 2.03 -6.47 -9.12
C TYR A 19 1.78 -4.96 -9.02
N ALA A 20 2.70 -4.13 -9.52
CA ALA A 20 2.57 -2.67 -9.55
C ALA A 20 1.33 -2.23 -10.34
N ALA A 21 1.10 -2.81 -11.53
CA ALA A 21 -0.08 -2.54 -12.35
C ALA A 21 -1.39 -2.91 -11.63
N SER A 22 -1.45 -4.10 -11.01
CA SER A 22 -2.63 -4.53 -10.26
C SER A 22 -2.95 -3.59 -9.10
N LYS A 23 -1.94 -3.05 -8.42
CA LYS A 23 -2.13 -2.12 -7.31
C LYS A 23 -2.40 -0.68 -7.77
N ALA A 24 -1.91 -0.30 -8.95
CA ALA A 24 -2.35 0.92 -9.63
C ALA A 24 -3.85 0.85 -9.97
N PHE A 25 -4.32 -0.31 -10.46
CA PHE A 25 -5.75 -0.57 -10.64
C PHE A 25 -6.53 -0.43 -9.33
N VAL A 26 -6.08 -1.06 -8.23
CA VAL A 26 -6.72 -0.90 -6.90
C VAL A 26 -6.84 0.58 -6.51
N SER A 27 -5.82 1.38 -6.78
CA SER A 27 -5.85 2.82 -6.50
C SER A 27 -6.84 3.56 -7.40
N GLY A 28 -6.94 3.19 -8.68
CA GLY A 28 -7.88 3.73 -9.65
C GLY A 28 -9.33 3.41 -9.31
N ILE A 29 -9.64 2.13 -9.12
CA ILE A 29 -11.00 1.68 -8.78
C ILE A 29 -11.48 2.25 -7.45
N THR A 30 -10.59 2.42 -6.47
CA THR A 30 -10.93 3.10 -5.20
C THR A 30 -11.51 4.49 -5.47
N ARG A 31 -10.92 5.26 -6.40
CA ARG A 31 -11.43 6.59 -6.75
C ARG A 31 -12.73 6.54 -7.57
N SER A 32 -12.84 5.61 -8.53
CA SER A 32 -14.08 5.42 -9.31
C SER A 32 -15.27 5.09 -8.42
N LEU A 33 -15.07 4.16 -7.48
CA LEU A 33 -16.13 3.73 -6.57
C LEU A 33 -16.63 4.84 -5.65
N VAL A 34 -15.82 5.86 -5.36
CA VAL A 34 -16.30 7.01 -4.55
C VAL A 34 -17.49 7.67 -5.23
N SER A 35 -17.44 7.97 -6.54
CA SER A 35 -18.58 8.58 -7.23
C SER A 35 -19.80 7.68 -7.30
N GLU A 36 -19.59 6.37 -7.44
CA GLU A 36 -20.68 5.39 -7.58
C GLU A 36 -21.40 5.12 -6.26
N LEU A 37 -20.66 5.13 -5.14
CA LEU A 37 -21.16 4.66 -3.85
C LEU A 37 -21.42 5.77 -2.83
N SER A 38 -20.93 6.99 -3.07
CA SER A 38 -21.25 8.16 -2.22
C SER A 38 -22.77 8.42 -2.10
N PRO A 39 -23.59 8.28 -3.16
CA PRO A 39 -25.05 8.43 -3.04
C PRO A 39 -25.70 7.44 -2.07
N HIS A 40 -25.03 6.31 -1.80
CA HIS A 40 -25.47 5.29 -0.85
C HIS A 40 -24.89 5.48 0.56
N ASN A 41 -24.29 6.64 0.83
CA ASN A 41 -23.60 6.95 2.08
C ASN A 41 -22.48 5.95 2.41
N VAL A 42 -21.84 5.38 1.39
CA VAL A 42 -20.71 4.45 1.55
C VAL A 42 -19.41 5.18 1.24
N ARG A 43 -18.47 5.14 2.19
CA ARG A 43 -17.14 5.73 2.04
C ARG A 43 -16.13 4.69 1.56
N ILE A 44 -15.29 5.08 0.61
CA ILE A 44 -14.28 4.20 0.02
C ILE A 44 -12.93 4.92 0.12
N ASN A 45 -11.98 4.25 0.77
CA ASN A 45 -10.63 4.74 0.98
C ASN A 45 -9.63 3.63 0.66
N ALA A 46 -8.39 4.04 0.42
CA ALA A 46 -7.25 3.14 0.30
C ALA A 46 -6.04 3.68 1.06
N ILE A 47 -5.29 2.79 1.70
CA ILE A 47 -3.95 3.10 2.18
C ILE A 47 -2.90 2.59 1.19
N SER A 48 -1.73 3.21 1.20
CA SER A 48 -0.60 2.87 0.32
C SER A 48 0.66 2.62 1.13
N PRO A 49 0.82 1.42 1.73
CA PRO A 49 2.03 1.10 2.48
C PRO A 49 3.30 1.16 1.62
N GLY A 50 4.40 1.53 2.27
CA GLY A 50 5.75 1.28 1.78
C GLY A 50 6.13 -0.20 1.95
N THR A 51 7.43 -0.49 2.09
CA THR A 51 7.90 -1.84 2.38
C THR A 51 7.64 -2.19 3.83
N ILE A 52 6.75 -3.16 4.06
CA ILE A 52 6.38 -3.66 5.39
C ILE A 52 7.02 -5.03 5.60
N ALA A 53 7.77 -5.21 6.69
CA ALA A 53 8.36 -6.49 7.06
C ALA A 53 7.25 -7.52 7.34
N THR A 54 7.02 -8.41 6.37
CA THR A 54 5.99 -9.45 6.38
C THR A 54 6.51 -10.68 5.62
N LYS A 55 5.80 -11.81 5.77
CA LYS A 55 6.08 -13.06 5.01
C LYS A 55 6.21 -12.87 3.50
N PHE A 56 5.53 -11.87 2.93
CA PHE A 56 5.67 -11.52 1.52
C PHE A 56 7.13 -11.20 1.16
N HIS A 57 7.81 -10.41 2.00
CA HIS A 57 9.20 -10.04 1.75
C HIS A 57 10.19 -11.14 2.15
N GLU A 58 9.83 -12.02 3.09
CA GLU A 58 10.61 -13.24 3.36
C GLU A 58 10.66 -14.17 2.14
N GLN A 59 9.58 -14.24 1.37
CA GLN A 59 9.48 -15.12 0.20
C GLN A 59 9.99 -14.48 -1.10
N TYR A 60 9.73 -13.18 -1.31
CA TYR A 60 9.92 -12.52 -2.61
C TYR A 60 11.00 -11.43 -2.62
N SER A 61 11.79 -11.27 -1.55
CA SER A 61 12.86 -10.26 -1.49
C SER A 61 14.14 -10.82 -0.90
N SER A 62 15.28 -10.44 -1.48
CA SER A 62 16.58 -10.75 -0.88
C SER A 62 16.87 -9.82 0.31
N PRO A 63 17.66 -10.26 1.30
CA PRO A 63 18.10 -9.41 2.40
C PRO A 63 18.80 -8.12 1.91
N GLU A 64 19.63 -8.23 0.87
CA GLU A 64 20.30 -7.08 0.25
C GLU A 64 19.32 -6.05 -0.32
N LYS A 65 18.27 -6.52 -1.02
CA LYS A 65 17.22 -5.64 -1.56
C LYS A 65 16.47 -4.91 -0.44
N LEU A 66 16.18 -5.60 0.65
CA LEU A 66 15.53 -5.02 1.82
C LEU A 66 16.42 -3.99 2.50
N GLU A 67 17.73 -4.26 2.63
CA GLU A 67 18.68 -3.30 3.21
C GLU A 67 18.84 -2.06 2.33
N ASN A 68 19.00 -2.24 1.01
CA ASN A 68 19.02 -1.13 0.05
C ASN A 68 17.74 -0.29 0.09
N THR A 69 16.59 -0.93 0.32
CA THR A 69 15.31 -0.23 0.51
C THR A 69 15.32 0.56 1.82
N ARG A 70 15.75 -0.06 2.92
CA ARG A 70 15.87 0.58 4.25
C ARG A 70 16.75 1.82 4.20
N LEU A 71 17.88 1.77 3.49
CA LEU A 71 18.80 2.90 3.33
C LEU A 71 18.19 4.08 2.56
N LYS A 72 17.26 3.82 1.63
CA LYS A 72 16.55 4.86 0.87
C LYS A 72 15.37 5.47 1.63
N ILE A 73 14.83 4.77 2.62
CA ILE A 73 13.73 5.29 3.46
C ILE A 73 14.31 6.36 4.41
N PRO A 74 13.71 7.57 4.48
CA PRO A 74 14.21 8.62 5.38
C PRO A 74 14.28 8.21 6.86
N MET A 75 13.31 7.42 7.34
CA MET A 75 13.29 6.87 8.70
C MET A 75 14.26 5.70 8.94
N LYS A 76 15.01 5.25 7.91
CA LYS A 76 16.02 4.19 8.00
C LYS A 76 15.52 2.87 8.60
N ARG A 77 14.23 2.58 8.47
CA ARG A 77 13.61 1.32 8.89
C ARG A 77 12.59 0.85 7.85
N LEU A 78 12.36 -0.46 7.80
CA LEU A 78 11.16 -1.00 7.16
C LEU A 78 9.95 -0.73 8.05
N GLY A 79 8.77 -0.69 7.43
CA GLY A 79 7.52 -0.62 8.17
C GLY A 79 7.17 -1.96 8.83
N THR A 80 6.26 -1.90 9.77
CA THR A 80 5.63 -3.05 10.43
C THR A 80 4.11 -3.01 10.18
N ALA A 81 3.41 -4.11 10.42
CA ALA A 81 1.96 -4.12 10.28
C ALA A 81 1.27 -3.09 11.19
N ALA A 82 1.85 -2.81 12.37
CA ALA A 82 1.35 -1.82 13.32
C ALA A 82 1.33 -0.40 12.74
N ASP A 83 2.27 -0.05 11.86
CA ASP A 83 2.32 1.26 11.19
C ASP A 83 1.09 1.52 10.29
N CYS A 84 0.39 0.46 9.86
CA CYS A 84 -0.82 0.58 9.03
C CYS A 84 -2.12 0.68 9.84
N VAL A 85 -2.11 0.33 11.13
CA VAL A 85 -3.33 0.22 11.96
C VAL A 85 -3.98 1.60 12.16
N GLY A 86 -3.20 2.60 12.56
CA GLY A 86 -3.71 3.96 12.80
C GLY A 86 -4.43 4.55 11.58
N PRO A 87 -3.81 4.60 10.39
CA PRO A 87 -4.47 5.07 9.18
C PRO A 87 -5.73 4.29 8.80
N ILE A 88 -5.75 2.96 8.99
CA ILE A 88 -6.94 2.15 8.71
C ILE A 88 -8.08 2.52 9.65
N ILE A 89 -7.82 2.60 10.95
CA ILE A 89 -8.83 2.97 11.94
C ILE A 89 -9.37 4.36 11.65
N PHE A 90 -8.49 5.33 11.38
CA PHE A 90 -8.88 6.69 11.03
C PHE A 90 -9.87 6.74 9.86
N TYR A 91 -9.64 5.97 8.80
CA TYR A 91 -10.57 5.93 7.66
C TYR A 91 -11.86 5.15 7.92
N LEU A 92 -11.86 4.20 8.86
CA LEU A 92 -13.05 3.39 9.18
C LEU A 92 -13.97 4.04 10.21
N GLN A 93 -13.45 4.91 11.08
CA GLN A 93 -14.26 5.62 12.05
C GLN A 93 -15.31 6.50 11.36
N ILE A 94 -16.53 6.47 11.89
CA ILE A 94 -17.62 7.39 11.57
C ILE A 94 -17.51 8.50 12.62
N ILE A 95 -17.21 9.72 12.17
CA ILE A 95 -17.54 10.93 12.94
C ILE A 95 -19.01 11.25 12.73
#